data_AF-A0A0F2HGH1-F1
#
_entry.id   AF-A0A0F2HGH1-F1
#
_cell.length_a   1.000
_cell.length_b   1.000
_cell.length_c   1.000
_cell.angle_alpha   90.00
_cell.angle_beta   90.00
_cell.angle_gamma   90.00
#
_symmetry.space_group_name_H-M   'P 1'
#
loop_
_entity.id
_entity.type
_entity.pdbx_description
1 polymer ?
#
loop_
_entity_poly.entity_id
_entity_poly.type
_entity_poly.pdbx_seq_one_letter_code
_entity_poly.pdbx_strand_id
1 'polypeptide(L)'
;MHSCLGTSNTNNIAPWVHGADTSQKAWETKQPTADIDILPRVYSSESDSDKEPLYFLKPIGTQEDPVLLEEQRDFSDLHQNLHFSKKKPKGVTKGDIVITTAVGAGSLLSYFKVTGDLFPVTEEEIKQEAWKERWPWYMEGQNHSCDFGGSWWEYDIKRNTALEEFRQLYPTIPVTKSGNFTLGTLNFGNDKVQITKEFGEFLIGKIKNCIK
;
A
#
# COMPACT_ATOMS: atom_id res chain seq x y z
N MET A 1 -56.62 59.61 -53.76
CA MET A 1 -55.58 60.59 -54.12
C MET A 1 -54.27 59.84 -54.31
N HIS A 2 -53.57 60.16 -55.39
CA HIS A 2 -52.31 59.58 -55.84
C HIS A 2 -51.21 59.70 -54.77
N SER A 3 -50.31 58.72 -54.71
CA SER A 3 -48.88 58.99 -54.53
C SER A 3 -48.04 57.86 -55.12
N CYS A 4 -47.17 58.27 -56.03
CA CYS A 4 -46.24 57.49 -56.83
C CYS A 4 -44.84 57.45 -56.17
N LEU A 5 -44.06 56.41 -56.51
CA LEU A 5 -42.58 56.37 -56.63
C LEU A 5 -41.76 56.57 -55.32
N GLY A 6 -40.61 55.95 -55.09
CA GLY A 6 -39.71 55.25 -56.00
C GLY A 6 -38.59 54.51 -55.26
N THR A 7 -37.88 53.73 -56.05
CA THR A 7 -36.91 52.66 -55.80
C THR A 7 -35.48 53.10 -55.46
N SER A 8 -34.70 52.20 -54.88
CA SER A 8 -33.28 51.87 -55.19
C SER A 8 -33.03 50.47 -54.59
N ASN A 9 -32.99 49.36 -55.35
CA ASN A 9 -31.94 48.85 -56.26
C ASN A 9 -30.54 48.88 -55.61
N THR A 10 -29.84 47.77 -55.41
CA THR A 10 -29.07 46.99 -56.42
C THR A 10 -28.79 45.57 -55.90
N ASN A 11 -29.12 44.49 -56.61
CA ASN A 11 -28.39 43.73 -57.66
C ASN A 11 -28.04 42.31 -57.13
N ASN A 12 -28.69 41.24 -57.60
CA ASN A 12 -28.32 40.43 -58.80
C ASN A 12 -26.97 39.70 -58.58
N ILE A 13 -26.79 38.37 -58.71
CA ILE A 13 -27.23 37.40 -59.72
C ILE A 13 -27.01 35.98 -59.14
N ALA A 14 -27.93 35.04 -59.40
CA ALA A 14 -27.70 33.59 -59.27
C ALA A 14 -27.29 33.00 -60.63
N PRO A 15 -26.55 31.87 -60.68
CA PRO A 15 -26.83 30.92 -61.76
C PRO A 15 -26.88 29.43 -61.36
N TRP A 16 -28.03 28.84 -61.67
CA TRP A 16 -28.38 27.53 -62.22
C TRP A 16 -27.33 26.39 -62.44
N VAL A 17 -27.61 25.25 -61.78
CA VAL A 17 -27.80 23.84 -62.23
C VAL A 17 -26.73 23.07 -63.05
N HIS A 18 -26.27 21.91 -62.53
CA HIS A 18 -26.51 20.52 -63.04
C HIS A 18 -25.49 19.46 -62.55
N GLY A 19 -26.01 18.40 -61.92
CA GLY A 19 -25.61 16.99 -62.12
C GLY A 19 -24.33 16.46 -61.45
N ALA A 20 -24.48 15.42 -60.60
CA ALA A 20 -23.87 14.11 -60.80
C ALA A 20 -24.12 13.16 -59.61
N ASP A 21 -24.53 11.95 -59.98
CA ASP A 21 -24.39 10.65 -59.31
C ASP A 21 -23.12 10.51 -58.43
N THR A 22 -23.24 9.89 -57.24
CA THR A 22 -22.31 8.82 -56.76
C THR A 22 -22.54 8.38 -55.30
N SER A 23 -22.83 7.09 -55.15
CA SER A 23 -22.14 6.16 -54.23
C SER A 23 -22.06 6.50 -52.72
N GLN A 24 -23.09 6.12 -51.96
CA GLN A 24 -22.95 5.92 -50.50
C GLN A 24 -22.34 4.53 -50.23
N LYS A 25 -21.00 4.43 -50.19
CA LYS A 25 -20.33 3.32 -49.49
C LYS A 25 -20.40 3.58 -47.99
N ALA A 26 -21.26 2.87 -47.28
CA ALA A 26 -21.28 2.82 -45.83
C ALA A 26 -19.98 2.16 -45.34
N TRP A 27 -19.24 2.85 -44.49
CA TRP A 27 -18.06 2.30 -43.82
C TRP A 27 -18.56 1.51 -42.60
N GLU A 28 -18.65 0.19 -42.71
CA GLU A 28 -18.88 -0.68 -41.56
C GLU A 28 -17.67 -0.60 -40.62
N THR A 29 -17.78 0.19 -39.56
CA THR A 29 -16.83 0.17 -38.46
C THR A 29 -17.20 -1.01 -37.56
N LYS A 30 -16.61 -2.19 -37.82
CA LYS A 30 -16.55 -3.23 -36.80
C LYS A 30 -15.70 -2.69 -35.66
N GLN A 31 -16.34 -2.22 -34.59
CA GLN A 31 -15.64 -1.91 -33.35
C GLN A 31 -14.97 -3.20 -32.86
N PRO A 32 -13.63 -3.23 -32.71
CA PRO A 32 -12.99 -4.36 -32.07
C PRO A 32 -13.38 -4.32 -30.59
N THR A 33 -14.19 -5.29 -30.16
CA THR A 33 -14.40 -5.58 -28.74
C THR A 33 -13.14 -6.23 -28.20
N ALA A 34 -12.15 -5.42 -27.86
CA ALA A 34 -11.02 -5.87 -27.06
C ALA A 34 -11.46 -5.81 -25.59
N ASP A 35 -11.65 -6.98 -24.99
CA ASP A 35 -11.82 -7.12 -23.54
C ASP A 35 -10.43 -6.93 -22.90
N ILE A 36 -10.03 -5.67 -22.78
CA ILE A 36 -8.78 -5.29 -22.13
C ILE A 36 -9.13 -5.12 -20.66
N ASP A 37 -8.93 -6.17 -19.87
CA ASP A 37 -8.88 -5.99 -18.42
C ASP A 37 -7.57 -5.28 -18.07
N ILE A 38 -7.68 -3.97 -17.83
CA ILE A 38 -6.55 -3.10 -17.50
C ILE A 38 -6.19 -3.23 -16.01
N LEU A 39 -7.08 -3.82 -15.19
CA LEU A 39 -6.92 -3.88 -13.73
C LEU A 39 -5.64 -4.65 -13.33
N PRO A 40 -5.32 -5.83 -13.89
CA PRO A 40 -4.09 -6.53 -13.53
C PRO A 40 -2.83 -5.73 -13.84
N ARG A 41 -2.84 -4.89 -14.89
CA ARG A 41 -1.71 -4.07 -15.31
C ARG A 41 -1.51 -2.81 -14.47
N VAL A 42 -2.60 -2.25 -13.93
CA VAL A 42 -2.54 -1.09 -13.02
C VAL A 42 -2.04 -1.54 -11.63
N TYR A 43 -2.41 -2.74 -11.20
CA TYR A 43 -1.88 -3.33 -9.97
C TYR A 43 -0.48 -3.94 -10.14
N SER A 44 -0.11 -4.35 -11.36
CA SER A 44 1.27 -4.70 -11.75
C SER A 44 2.13 -3.44 -11.95
N SER A 45 2.10 -2.53 -10.97
CA SER A 45 3.22 -1.60 -10.77
C SER A 45 4.40 -2.35 -10.14
N GLU A 46 4.79 -3.45 -10.77
CA GLU A 46 6.13 -4.01 -10.70
C GLU A 46 7.06 -2.98 -11.35
N SER A 47 7.27 -1.88 -10.64
CA SER A 47 8.61 -1.32 -10.59
C SER A 47 9.42 -2.34 -9.81
N ASP A 48 9.78 -3.43 -10.49
CA ASP A 48 10.80 -4.35 -10.06
C ASP A 48 12.05 -3.50 -9.88
N SER A 49 12.29 -3.06 -8.66
CA SER A 49 13.66 -3.14 -8.22
C SER A 49 13.93 -4.63 -8.13
N ASP A 50 14.79 -5.18 -8.98
CA ASP A 50 15.37 -6.55 -8.94
C ASP A 50 16.09 -6.85 -7.61
N LYS A 51 15.81 -6.09 -6.57
CA LYS A 51 16.40 -6.15 -5.25
C LYS A 51 15.55 -7.09 -4.42
N GLU A 52 16.20 -8.10 -3.84
CA GLU A 52 15.57 -8.92 -2.82
C GLU A 52 14.99 -8.05 -1.68
N PRO A 53 13.76 -8.34 -1.23
CA PRO A 53 13.12 -7.53 -0.22
C PRO A 53 13.89 -7.61 1.10
N LEU A 54 14.05 -6.48 1.77
CA LEU A 54 14.51 -6.44 3.15
C LEU A 54 13.34 -6.69 4.09
N TYR A 55 13.62 -7.29 5.25
CA TYR A 55 12.62 -7.63 6.23
C TYR A 55 12.78 -6.76 7.48
N PHE A 56 11.66 -6.24 7.96
CA PHE A 56 11.61 -5.39 9.14
C PHE A 56 10.58 -5.91 10.13
N LEU A 57 10.92 -5.85 11.41
CA LEU A 57 9.97 -6.07 12.49
C LEU A 57 9.63 -4.71 13.12
N LYS A 58 8.35 -4.37 13.15
CA LYS A 58 7.84 -3.08 13.59
C LYS A 58 6.87 -3.22 14.77
N PRO A 59 7.19 -2.64 15.94
CA PRO A 59 6.24 -2.57 17.04
C PRO A 59 5.11 -1.57 16.73
N ILE A 60 3.88 -1.94 17.09
CA ILE A 60 2.65 -1.13 17.02
C ILE A 60 2.11 -0.95 18.43
N GLY A 61 1.71 0.27 18.76
CA GLY A 61 1.37 0.69 20.12
C GLY A 61 2.54 1.31 20.86
N THR A 62 2.29 1.83 22.05
CA THR A 62 3.30 2.39 22.97
C THR A 62 3.13 1.81 24.36
N GLN A 63 3.99 2.19 25.31
CA GLN A 63 3.78 1.79 26.71
C GLN A 63 2.52 2.42 27.29
N GLU A 64 2.17 3.63 26.82
CA GLU A 64 0.99 4.37 27.27
C GLU A 64 -0.30 3.91 26.57
N ASP A 65 -0.19 3.41 25.33
CA ASP A 65 -1.29 2.86 24.53
C ASP A 65 -0.87 1.51 23.91
N PRO A 66 -0.83 0.44 24.72
CA PRO A 66 -0.41 -0.88 24.27
C PRO A 66 -1.52 -1.59 23.49
N VAL A 67 -1.14 -2.44 22.54
CA VAL A 67 -2.04 -3.40 21.88
C VAL A 67 -2.17 -4.64 22.77
N LEU A 68 -3.33 -4.77 23.40
CA LEU A 68 -3.64 -5.88 24.31
C LEU A 68 -4.50 -6.94 23.60
N LEU A 69 -4.48 -8.16 24.13
CA LEU A 69 -5.15 -9.30 23.52
C LEU A 69 -6.68 -9.16 23.65
N GLU A 70 -7.13 -8.69 24.81
CA GLU A 70 -8.52 -8.46 25.17
C GLU A 70 -9.19 -7.34 24.37
N GLU A 71 -8.42 -6.44 23.75
CA GLU A 71 -8.95 -5.36 22.91
C GLU A 71 -9.39 -5.87 21.53
N GLN A 72 -8.87 -7.02 21.09
CA GLN A 72 -9.17 -7.64 19.80
C GLN A 72 -9.14 -6.63 18.63
N ARG A 73 -8.15 -5.73 18.66
CA ARG A 73 -8.00 -4.69 17.64
C ARG A 73 -7.77 -5.33 16.27
N ASP A 74 -8.52 -4.84 15.29
CA ASP A 74 -8.45 -5.31 13.92
C ASP A 74 -7.23 -4.73 13.19
N PHE A 75 -6.48 -5.61 12.52
CA PHE A 75 -5.36 -5.28 11.63
C PHE A 75 -5.52 -5.96 10.26
N SER A 76 -6.75 -6.18 9.81
CA SER A 76 -7.10 -6.87 8.56
C SER A 76 -7.14 -5.96 7.32
N ASP A 77 -7.07 -4.64 7.48
CA ASP A 77 -7.15 -3.68 6.36
C ASP A 77 -6.16 -4.05 5.24
N LEU A 78 -6.65 -4.12 4.00
CA LEU A 78 -5.86 -4.50 2.82
C LEU A 78 -4.72 -3.52 2.54
N HIS A 79 -4.94 -2.23 2.80
CA HIS A 79 -3.93 -1.20 2.67
C HIS A 79 -3.87 -0.42 3.98
N GLN A 80 -2.66 -0.25 4.51
CA GLN A 80 -2.44 0.48 5.75
C GLN A 80 -1.25 1.41 5.62
N ASN A 81 -1.38 2.61 6.18
CA ASN A 81 -0.26 3.52 6.37
C ASN A 81 0.59 3.06 7.55
N LEU A 82 1.81 2.62 7.27
CA LEU A 82 2.78 2.19 8.27
C LEU A 82 3.53 3.42 8.80
N HIS A 83 3.13 3.93 9.97
CA HIS A 83 3.71 5.14 10.55
C HIS A 83 5.04 4.89 11.29
N PHE A 84 6.03 5.75 11.08
CA PHE A 84 7.40 5.71 11.61
C PHE A 84 7.70 6.95 12.46
N SER A 85 8.68 6.81 13.35
CA SER A 85 9.00 7.83 14.36
C SER A 85 9.59 9.11 13.77
N LYS A 86 9.67 10.18 14.58
CA LYS A 86 10.15 11.53 14.18
C LYS A 86 11.44 11.55 13.34
N LYS A 87 12.36 10.60 13.52
CA LYS A 87 13.52 10.46 12.65
C LYS A 87 13.08 9.85 11.33
N LYS A 88 13.08 10.65 10.25
CA LYS A 88 12.78 10.20 8.87
C LYS A 88 13.35 8.79 8.66
N PRO A 89 12.50 7.76 8.48
CA PRO A 89 12.97 6.39 8.48
C PRO A 89 13.97 6.21 7.33
N LYS A 90 15.12 5.62 7.67
CA LYS A 90 16.11 5.21 6.68
C LYS A 90 15.97 3.71 6.47
N GLY A 91 16.10 3.27 5.23
CA GLY A 91 16.30 1.88 4.86
C GLY A 91 15.05 1.09 4.47
N VAL A 92 13.83 1.54 4.81
CA VAL A 92 12.59 0.93 4.29
C VAL A 92 12.25 1.58 2.95
N THR A 93 12.03 0.74 1.95
CA THR A 93 11.76 1.13 0.56
C THR A 93 10.63 0.29 -0.03
N LYS A 94 10.05 0.75 -1.15
CA LYS A 94 9.05 -0.03 -1.90
C LYS A 94 9.58 -1.45 -2.18
N GLY A 95 8.73 -2.45 -1.97
CA GLY A 95 9.06 -3.87 -2.12
C GLY A 95 9.52 -4.56 -0.84
N ASP A 96 10.01 -3.82 0.17
CA ASP A 96 10.40 -4.41 1.46
C ASP A 96 9.19 -4.98 2.22
N ILE A 97 9.46 -5.88 3.16
CA ILE A 97 8.46 -6.52 4.00
C ILE A 97 8.52 -5.97 5.42
N VAL A 98 7.36 -5.57 5.95
CA VAL A 98 7.21 -5.10 7.34
C VAL A 98 6.26 -6.05 8.06
N ILE A 99 6.77 -6.74 9.09
CA ILE A 99 5.99 -7.57 10.00
C ILE A 99 5.70 -6.74 11.25
N THR A 100 4.45 -6.69 11.68
CA THR A 100 4.04 -5.89 12.84
C THR A 100 3.88 -6.75 14.10
N THR A 101 4.21 -6.17 15.26
CA THR A 101 4.07 -6.82 16.57
C THR A 101 3.45 -5.86 17.59
N ALA A 102 2.59 -6.38 18.46
CA ALA A 102 1.94 -5.63 19.53
C ALA A 102 2.94 -5.21 20.63
N VAL A 103 3.05 -3.91 20.90
CA VAL A 103 3.56 -3.43 22.19
C VAL A 103 2.50 -3.76 23.25
N GLY A 104 2.88 -4.41 24.34
CA GLY A 104 1.91 -4.97 25.30
C GLY A 104 1.80 -6.48 25.15
N ALA A 105 0.88 -6.96 24.31
CA ALA A 105 0.67 -8.40 24.12
C ALA A 105 1.93 -9.14 23.62
N GLY A 106 2.83 -8.46 22.89
CA GLY A 106 4.06 -9.05 22.37
C GLY A 106 3.84 -10.01 21.20
N SER A 107 2.63 -10.04 20.65
CA SER A 107 2.18 -10.95 19.61
C SER A 107 2.46 -10.40 18.21
N LEU A 108 2.51 -11.26 17.20
CA LEU A 108 2.48 -10.84 15.80
C LEU A 108 1.07 -10.34 15.46
N LEU A 109 0.98 -9.29 14.64
CA LEU A 109 -0.29 -8.67 14.26
C LEU A 109 -0.62 -8.92 12.79
N SER A 110 0.30 -8.57 11.89
CA SER A 110 0.14 -8.77 10.44
C SER A 110 1.49 -8.62 9.74
N TYR A 111 1.55 -8.83 8.43
CA TYR A 111 2.69 -8.45 7.60
C TYR A 111 2.27 -7.79 6.29
N PHE A 112 3.12 -6.86 5.85
CA PHE A 112 2.83 -5.96 4.74
C PHE A 112 3.98 -5.95 3.74
N LYS A 113 3.65 -5.89 2.45
CA LYS A 113 4.60 -5.49 1.39
C LYS A 113 4.47 -3.98 1.18
N VAL A 114 5.57 -3.25 1.29
CA VAL A 114 5.57 -1.79 1.10
C VAL A 114 5.29 -1.46 -0.37
N THR A 115 4.24 -0.68 -0.63
CA THR A 115 3.78 -0.31 -1.98
C THR A 115 4.05 1.16 -2.31
N GLY A 116 4.01 2.03 -1.30
CA GLY A 116 4.15 3.48 -1.46
C GLY A 116 5.54 4.04 -1.13
N ASP A 117 5.73 5.29 -1.51
CA ASP A 117 6.87 6.11 -1.09
C ASP A 117 6.72 6.58 0.37
N LEU A 118 7.76 7.23 0.87
CA LEU A 118 7.79 7.81 2.22
C LEU A 118 7.21 9.23 2.23
N PHE A 119 6.06 9.38 2.89
CA PHE A 119 5.35 10.65 3.02
C PHE A 119 5.42 11.20 4.44
N PRO A 120 5.55 12.53 4.61
CA PRO A 120 5.25 13.18 5.88
C PRO A 120 3.72 13.34 6.04
N VAL A 121 3.24 13.29 7.28
CA VAL A 121 1.91 13.79 7.65
C VAL A 121 1.90 15.32 7.58
N THR A 122 0.74 15.88 7.28
CA THR A 122 0.48 17.33 7.25
C THR A 122 0.21 17.89 8.64
N GLU A 123 0.31 19.21 8.80
CA GLU A 123 -0.06 19.87 10.06
C GLU A 123 -1.55 19.71 10.37
N GLU A 124 -2.40 19.70 9.34
CA GLU A 124 -3.84 19.45 9.45
C GLU A 124 -4.12 18.06 10.02
N GLU A 125 -3.42 17.03 9.54
CA GLU A 125 -3.54 15.67 10.06
C GLU A 125 -3.07 15.56 11.52
N ILE A 126 -2.01 16.28 11.90
CA ILE A 126 -1.56 16.32 13.31
C ILE A 126 -2.60 16.98 14.21
N LYS A 127 -3.26 18.05 13.74
CA LYS A 127 -4.34 18.72 14.49
C LYS A 127 -5.55 17.81 14.69
N GLN A 128 -5.84 16.94 13.73
CA GLN A 128 -6.93 15.95 13.85
C GLN A 128 -6.54 14.78 14.76
N GLU A 129 -5.29 14.33 14.66
CA GLU A 129 -4.79 13.15 15.36
C GLU A 129 -3.41 13.42 15.95
N ALA A 130 -3.39 13.88 17.22
CA ALA A 130 -2.17 14.33 17.89
C ALA A 130 -1.04 13.27 17.94
N TRP A 131 -1.38 11.98 17.90
CA TRP A 131 -0.39 10.90 17.89
C TRP A 131 0.53 10.95 16.65
N LYS A 132 0.06 11.52 15.53
CA LYS A 132 0.84 11.69 14.29
C LYS A 132 2.02 12.62 14.48
N GLU A 133 2.02 13.50 15.49
CA GLU A 133 3.20 14.30 15.83
C GLU A 133 4.38 13.41 16.24
N ARG A 134 4.11 12.32 16.98
CA ARG A 134 5.13 11.33 17.41
C ARG A 134 5.56 10.43 16.25
N TRP A 135 4.66 10.16 15.31
CA TRP A 135 4.84 9.25 14.19
C TRP A 135 4.55 9.90 12.81
N PRO A 136 5.32 10.94 12.43
CA PRO A 136 4.93 11.84 11.36
C PRO A 136 5.30 11.34 9.96
N TRP A 137 5.95 10.19 9.84
CA TRP A 137 6.33 9.64 8.54
C TRP A 137 5.55 8.37 8.29
N TYR A 138 5.07 8.13 7.08
CA TYR A 138 4.39 6.88 6.76
C TYR A 138 4.71 6.39 5.35
N MET A 139 4.53 5.09 5.15
CA MET A 139 4.56 4.44 3.84
C MET A 139 3.33 3.56 3.73
N GLU A 140 2.70 3.54 2.56
CA GLU A 140 1.61 2.59 2.30
C GLU A 140 2.18 1.17 2.22
N GLY A 141 1.53 0.24 2.91
CA GLY A 141 1.78 -1.18 2.81
C GLY A 141 0.52 -1.94 2.44
N GLN A 142 0.63 -2.86 1.50
CA GLN A 142 -0.40 -3.85 1.22
C GLN A 142 -0.30 -4.98 2.25
N ASN A 143 -1.39 -5.29 2.93
CA ASN A 143 -1.50 -6.36 3.90
C ASN A 143 -1.62 -7.71 3.19
N HIS A 144 -0.75 -8.65 3.56
CA HIS A 144 -0.71 -10.00 2.97
C HIS A 144 -1.18 -11.07 3.95
N SER A 145 -1.78 -10.66 5.06
CA SER A 145 -2.34 -11.52 6.10
C SER A 145 -3.63 -10.94 6.67
N CYS A 146 -4.54 -10.48 5.81
CA CYS A 146 -5.80 -9.85 6.21
C CYS A 146 -6.60 -10.73 7.18
N ASP A 147 -6.80 -12.01 6.84
CA ASP A 147 -7.56 -12.96 7.66
C ASP A 147 -6.94 -13.14 9.06
N PHE A 148 -5.61 -13.26 9.13
CA PHE A 148 -4.89 -13.34 10.40
C PHE A 148 -4.95 -12.01 11.16
N GLY A 149 -4.78 -10.88 10.48
CA GLY A 149 -4.82 -9.55 11.10
C GLY A 149 -6.17 -9.23 11.74
N GLY A 150 -7.26 -9.81 11.22
CA GLY A 150 -8.60 -9.69 11.80
C GLY A 150 -8.92 -10.71 12.89
N SER A 151 -7.96 -11.57 13.26
CA SER A 151 -8.15 -12.65 14.24
C SER A 151 -6.88 -13.02 15.02
N TRP A 152 -5.87 -12.13 15.03
CA TRP A 152 -4.52 -12.44 15.52
C TRP A 152 -4.51 -12.87 17.00
N TRP A 153 -5.48 -12.37 17.78
CA TRP A 153 -5.65 -12.68 19.19
C TRP A 153 -6.04 -14.14 19.45
N GLU A 154 -6.64 -14.82 18.47
CA GLU A 154 -7.01 -16.23 18.59
C GLU A 154 -5.77 -17.14 18.55
N TYR A 155 -4.74 -16.71 17.83
CA TYR A 155 -3.49 -17.46 17.65
C TYR A 155 -2.40 -17.02 18.62
N ASP A 156 -2.41 -15.75 19.02
CA ASP A 156 -1.52 -15.15 20.01
C ASP A 156 -0.04 -15.50 19.81
N ILE A 157 0.45 -15.43 18.56
CA ILE A 157 1.83 -15.82 18.23
C ILE A 157 2.81 -14.85 18.89
N LYS A 158 3.34 -15.22 20.05
CA LYS A 158 4.30 -14.39 20.79
C LYS A 158 5.62 -14.29 20.03
N ARG A 159 6.05 -13.05 19.75
CA ARG A 159 7.33 -12.73 19.11
C ARG A 159 8.52 -13.39 19.80
N ASN A 160 8.56 -13.35 21.14
CA ASN A 160 9.69 -13.91 21.90
C ASN A 160 9.70 -15.45 21.87
N THR A 161 8.54 -16.10 21.85
CA THR A 161 8.43 -17.55 21.68
C THR A 161 8.88 -17.96 20.28
N ALA A 162 8.40 -17.26 19.24
CA ALA A 162 8.85 -17.49 17.86
C ALA A 162 10.36 -17.25 17.68
N LEU A 163 10.91 -16.23 18.33
CA LEU A 163 12.36 -15.98 18.35
C LEU A 163 13.13 -17.16 18.95
N GLU A 164 12.68 -17.67 20.10
CA GLU A 164 13.35 -18.78 20.77
C GLU A 164 13.30 -20.06 19.93
N GLU A 165 12.13 -20.37 19.36
CA GLU A 165 11.99 -21.51 18.45
C GLU A 165 12.88 -21.39 17.21
N PHE A 166 12.96 -20.20 16.59
CA PHE A 166 13.86 -19.97 15.46
C PHE A 166 15.31 -20.24 15.84
N ARG A 167 15.76 -19.78 17.02
CA ARG A 167 17.12 -20.00 17.50
C ARG A 167 17.41 -21.47 17.81
N GLN A 168 16.41 -22.24 18.21
CA GLN A 168 16.54 -23.68 18.42
C GLN A 168 16.67 -24.43 17.09
N LEU A 169 15.88 -24.04 16.08
CA LEU A 169 15.91 -24.66 14.75
C LEU A 169 17.14 -24.24 13.93
N TYR A 170 17.59 -23.00 14.10
CA TYR A 170 18.64 -22.36 13.30
C TYR A 170 19.67 -21.65 14.19
N PRO A 171 20.42 -22.38 15.03
CA PRO A 171 21.29 -21.80 16.06
C PRO A 171 22.45 -20.96 15.53
N THR A 172 22.80 -21.11 14.25
CA THR A 172 23.90 -20.39 13.60
C THR A 172 23.44 -19.24 12.71
N ILE A 173 22.12 -19.10 12.48
CA ILE A 173 21.57 -18.06 11.61
C ILE A 173 21.23 -16.82 12.45
N PRO A 174 21.81 -15.65 12.16
CA PRO A 174 21.47 -14.43 12.88
C PRO A 174 20.00 -14.04 12.70
N VAL A 175 19.46 -13.33 13.69
CA VAL A 175 18.09 -12.82 13.70
C VAL A 175 18.01 -11.42 13.11
N THR A 176 19.02 -10.58 13.38
CA THR A 176 19.07 -9.20 12.88
C THR A 176 20.10 -9.03 11.78
N LYS A 177 19.91 -8.01 10.93
CA LYS A 177 20.90 -7.67 9.89
C LYS A 177 22.28 -7.34 10.46
N SER A 178 22.35 -6.86 11.71
CA SER A 178 23.60 -6.56 12.41
C SER A 178 24.34 -7.80 12.94
N GLY A 179 23.84 -9.01 12.66
CA GLY A 179 24.46 -10.26 13.12
C GLY A 179 24.08 -10.67 14.54
N ASN A 180 23.06 -10.04 15.15
CA ASN A 180 22.63 -10.41 16.50
C ASN A 180 21.62 -11.57 16.45
N PHE A 181 21.63 -12.39 17.50
CA PHE A 181 20.68 -13.49 17.72
C PHE A 181 19.49 -13.09 18.61
N THR A 182 19.41 -11.82 18.98
CA THR A 182 18.35 -11.28 19.84
C THR A 182 17.76 -10.02 19.24
N LEU A 183 16.54 -9.68 19.66
CA LEU A 183 15.81 -8.49 19.22
C LEU A 183 16.04 -7.26 20.11
N GLY A 184 17.16 -7.22 20.85
CA GLY A 184 17.45 -6.16 21.84
C GLY A 184 17.37 -4.74 21.29
N THR A 185 17.59 -4.55 19.98
CA THR A 185 17.46 -3.26 19.29
C THR A 185 16.06 -2.65 19.38
N LEU A 186 15.00 -3.46 19.52
CA LEU A 186 13.62 -2.97 19.71
C LEU A 186 13.40 -2.35 21.10
N ASN A 187 14.19 -2.74 22.10
CA ASN A 187 14.02 -2.27 23.47
C ASN A 187 14.49 -0.82 23.69
N PHE A 188 15.21 -0.22 22.72
CA PHE A 188 15.78 1.13 22.82
C PHE A 188 14.91 2.22 22.15
N GLY A 189 13.60 2.01 22.06
CA GLY A 189 12.68 2.99 21.48
C GLY A 189 12.82 3.16 19.96
N ASN A 190 13.44 2.19 19.27
CA ASN A 190 13.46 2.16 17.82
C ASN A 190 12.08 1.76 17.28
N ASP A 191 11.68 2.40 16.20
CA ASP A 191 10.37 2.22 15.56
C ASP A 191 10.28 1.00 14.65
N LYS A 192 11.41 0.31 14.46
CA LYS A 192 11.59 -0.95 13.73
C LYS A 192 12.99 -1.52 13.97
N VAL A 193 13.17 -2.79 13.62
CA VAL A 193 14.48 -3.43 13.48
C VAL A 193 14.54 -4.17 12.15
N GLN A 194 15.65 -4.06 11.44
CA GLN A 194 15.87 -4.88 10.25
C GLN A 194 16.30 -6.29 10.68
N ILE A 195 15.52 -7.28 10.28
CA ILE A 195 15.75 -8.70 10.54
C ILE A 195 16.36 -9.39 9.32
N THR A 196 16.89 -10.59 9.51
CA THR A 196 17.33 -11.45 8.40
C THR A 196 16.13 -11.97 7.62
N LYS A 197 16.37 -12.34 6.35
CA LYS A 197 15.33 -12.89 5.47
C LYS A 197 14.80 -14.20 6.05
N GLU A 198 15.70 -15.05 6.53
CA GLU A 198 15.41 -16.34 7.14
C GLU A 198 14.47 -16.20 8.34
N PHE A 199 14.75 -15.24 9.23
CA PHE A 199 13.85 -15.01 10.37
C PHE A 199 12.51 -14.39 9.94
N GLY A 200 12.53 -13.46 8.97
CA GLY A 200 11.30 -12.87 8.43
C GLY A 200 10.38 -13.91 7.80
N GLU A 201 10.93 -14.78 6.95
CA GLU A 201 10.21 -15.89 6.30
C GLU A 201 9.69 -16.91 7.33
N PHE A 202 10.45 -17.19 8.39
CA PHE A 202 9.99 -18.03 9.49
C PHE A 202 8.74 -17.44 10.17
N LEU A 203 8.75 -16.14 10.49
CA LEU A 203 7.59 -15.47 11.10
C LEU A 203 6.37 -15.43 10.15
N ILE A 204 6.59 -15.19 8.86
CA ILE A 204 5.51 -15.25 7.86
C ILE A 204 4.95 -16.67 7.76
N GLY A 205 5.80 -17.69 7.79
CA GLY A 205 5.38 -19.09 7.82
C GLY A 205 4.49 -19.39 9.03
N LYS A 206 4.84 -18.86 10.21
CA LYS A 206 3.99 -18.95 11.41
C LYS A 206 2.60 -18.35 11.19
N ILE A 207 2.53 -17.15 10.63
CA ILE A 207 1.26 -16.45 10.32
C ILE A 207 0.44 -17.26 9.31
N LYS A 208 1.05 -17.67 8.20
CA LYS A 208 0.35 -18.40 7.13
C LYS A 208 -0.17 -19.77 7.59
N ASN A 209 0.52 -20.45 8.50
CA ASN A 209 0.09 -21.76 8.98
C ASN A 209 -1.13 -21.72 9.92
N CYS A 210 -1.51 -20.54 10.41
CA CYS A 210 -2.69 -20.33 11.23
C CYS A 210 -3.99 -20.23 10.42
N ILE A 211 -3.89 -19.71 9.19
CA ILE A 211 -5.02 -19.54 8.26
C ILE A 211 -4.94 -20.65 7.23
N LYS A 212 -5.84 -21.64 7.32
CA LYS A 212 -5.92 -22.78 6.40
C LYS A 212 -7.15 -22.69 5.52
#